data_AF-A0A150H1Y6-F1
#
_entry.id   AF-A0A150H1Y6-F1
#
_cell.length_a   1.000
_cell.length_b   1.000
_cell.length_c   1.000
_cell.angle_alpha   90.00
_cell.angle_beta   90.00
_cell.angle_gamma   90.00
#
_symmetry.space_group_name_H-M   'P 1'
#
loop_
_entity.id
_entity.type
_entity.pdbx_description
1 polymer ?
#
loop_
_entity_poly.entity_id
_entity_poly.type
_entity_poly.pdbx_seq_one_letter_code
_entity_poly.pdbx_strand_id
1 'polypeptide(L)' 'MPHGARGEIFAAEGYAKAAGRVGVCIATSGPGDTNLVTGLADGMMDSIPLVAITGQVPQNAFQRSAPRSPAA' A
#
# COMPACT_ATOMS: atom_id res chain seq x y z
N MET A 1 -12.13 -9.77 -11.33
CA MET A 1 -11.28 -10.04 -10.15
C MET A 1 -9.95 -9.32 -10.37
N PRO A 2 -9.44 -8.51 -9.42
CA PRO A 2 -8.16 -7.83 -9.57
C PRO A 2 -6.99 -8.83 -9.44
N HIS A 3 -6.00 -8.75 -10.34
CA HIS A 3 -4.89 -9.71 -10.45
C HIS A 3 -3.59 -9.16 -9.83
N GLY A 4 -3.66 -8.74 -8.57
CA GLY A 4 -2.53 -8.19 -7.78
C GLY A 4 -2.79 -6.79 -7.21
N ALA A 5 -1.90 -6.33 -6.33
CA ALA A 5 -2.09 -5.14 -5.50
C ALA A 5 -2.39 -3.83 -6.27
N ARG A 6 -1.84 -3.65 -7.49
CA ARG A 6 -2.22 -2.52 -8.37
C ARG A 6 -3.72 -2.52 -8.70
N GLY A 7 -4.28 -3.69 -8.99
CA GLY A 7 -5.71 -3.80 -9.30
C GLY A 7 -6.60 -3.55 -8.09
N GLU A 8 -6.09 -3.78 -6.88
CA GLU A 8 -6.83 -3.58 -5.63
C GLU A 8 -6.96 -2.09 -5.28
N ILE A 9 -5.90 -1.29 -5.47
CA ILE A 9 -5.94 0.16 -5.22
C ILE A 9 -6.88 0.88 -6.20
N PHE A 10 -6.86 0.53 -7.49
CA PHE A 10 -7.78 1.11 -8.48
C PHE A 10 -9.24 0.66 -8.27
N ALA A 11 -9.46 -0.54 -7.74
CA ALA A 11 -10.81 -0.99 -7.36
C ALA A 11 -11.33 -0.21 -6.14
N ALA A 12 -10.47 0.04 -5.14
CA ALA A 12 -10.81 0.86 -3.98
C ALA A 12 -11.10 2.31 -4.36
N GLU A 13 -10.35 2.86 -5.32
CA GLU A 13 -10.57 4.19 -5.90
C GLU A 13 -11.88 4.28 -6.67
N GLY A 14 -12.17 3.32 -7.55
CA GLY A 14 -13.46 3.24 -8.23
C GLY A 14 -14.64 3.13 -7.26
N TYR A 15 -14.48 2.38 -6.17
CA TYR A 15 -15.45 2.32 -5.09
C TYR A 15 -15.61 3.69 -4.41
N ALA A 16 -14.52 4.38 -4.08
CA ALA A 16 -14.57 5.68 -3.43
C ALA A 16 -15.29 6.74 -4.28
N LYS A 17 -14.98 6.76 -5.59
CA LYS A 17 -15.64 7.60 -6.59
C LYS A 17 -17.15 7.29 -6.69
N ALA A 18 -17.52 6.01 -6.77
CA ALA A 18 -18.91 5.60 -6.97
C ALA A 18 -19.78 5.72 -5.72
N ALA A 19 -19.23 5.42 -4.53
CA ALA A 19 -19.97 5.40 -3.28
C ALA A 19 -19.94 6.75 -2.54
N GLY A 20 -19.03 7.66 -2.90
CA GLY A 20 -18.78 8.89 -2.14
C GLY A 20 -18.26 8.62 -0.72
N ARG A 21 -17.58 7.48 -0.52
CA ARG A 21 -17.07 6.99 0.77
C ARG A 21 -15.59 6.66 0.67
N VAL A 22 -14.94 6.44 1.80
CA VAL A 22 -13.52 6.04 1.84
C VAL A 22 -13.33 4.68 1.18
N GLY A 23 -12.43 4.59 0.19
CA GLY A 23 -11.99 3.33 -0.41
C GLY A 23 -10.89 2.69 0.43
N VAL A 24 -10.96 1.38 0.64
CA VAL A 24 -9.97 0.65 1.46
C VAL A 24 -9.40 -0.51 0.66
N CYS A 25 -8.07 -0.64 0.65
CA CYS A 25 -7.36 -1.81 0.10
C CYS A 25 -6.36 -2.37 1.11
N ILE A 26 -6.09 -3.68 1.04
CA ILE A 26 -5.18 -4.39 1.94
C ILE A 26 -4.13 -5.10 1.09
N ALA A 27 -2.84 -4.84 1.33
CA ALA A 27 -1.73 -5.55 0.68
C ALA A 27 -0.74 -6.14 1.71
N THR A 28 0.10 -7.07 1.27
CA THR A 28 1.13 -7.71 2.10
C THR A 28 2.49 -7.04 1.92
N SER A 29 3.31 -7.00 2.98
CA SER A 29 4.69 -6.47 2.96
C SER A 29 5.50 -7.01 1.76
N GLY A 30 6.25 -6.14 1.09
CA GLY A 30 7.12 -6.51 -0.03
C GLY A 30 6.64 -5.93 -1.36
N PRO A 31 6.73 -6.64 -2.50
CA PRO A 31 6.36 -6.09 -3.81
C PRO A 31 4.88 -5.69 -3.93
N GLY A 32 4.02 -6.11 -2.99
CA GLY A 32 2.65 -5.63 -2.84
C GLY A 32 2.58 -4.14 -2.51
N ASP A 33 3.41 -3.64 -1.59
CA ASP A 33 3.42 -2.23 -1.15
C ASP A 33 3.83 -1.29 -2.28
N THR A 34 4.88 -1.65 -3.05
CA THR A 34 5.34 -0.85 -4.18
C THR A 34 4.27 -0.72 -5.26
N ASN A 35 3.45 -1.76 -5.43
CA ASN A 35 2.36 -1.78 -6.39
C ASN A 35 1.16 -0.91 -5.98
N LEU A 36 1.06 -0.47 -4.72
CA LEU A 36 0.04 0.48 -4.28
C LEU A 36 0.42 1.94 -4.55
N VAL A 37 1.72 2.24 -4.65
CA VAL A 37 2.24 3.62 -4.76
C VAL A 37 1.62 4.38 -5.92
N THR A 38 1.46 3.74 -7.08
CA THR A 38 0.87 4.39 -8.27
C THR A 38 -0.58 4.80 -8.03
N GLY A 39 -1.42 3.92 -7.49
CA GLY A 39 -2.83 4.24 -7.24
C GLY A 39 -3.03 5.16 -6.03
N LEU A 40 -2.14 5.12 -5.05
CA LEU A 40 -2.19 6.07 -3.94
C LEU A 40 -1.82 7.48 -4.40
N ALA A 41 -0.79 7.61 -5.26
CA ALA A 41 -0.43 8.87 -5.88
C ALA A 41 -1.57 9.42 -6.75
N ASP A 42 -2.21 8.55 -7.54
CA ASP A 42 -3.39 8.91 -8.35
C ASP A 42 -4.54 9.44 -7.48
N GLY A 43 -4.92 8.69 -6.43
CA GLY A 43 -5.95 9.14 -5.49
C GLY A 43 -5.58 10.41 -4.73
N MET A 44 -4.31 10.63 -4.42
CA MET A 44 -3.85 11.91 -3.84
C MET A 44 -4.00 13.08 -4.82
N MET A 45 -3.72 12.87 -6.11
CA MET A 45 -3.89 13.89 -7.14
C MET A 45 -5.37 14.18 -7.42
N ASP A 46 -6.20 13.15 -7.42
CA ASP A 46 -7.65 13.23 -7.66
C ASP A 46 -8.46 13.61 -6.39
N SER A 47 -7.79 13.82 -5.24
CA SER A 47 -8.44 14.12 -3.94
C SER A 47 -9.45 13.06 -3.49
N ILE A 48 -9.10 11.80 -3.68
CA ILE A 48 -9.95 10.65 -3.38
C ILE A 48 -9.64 10.13 -1.99
N PRO A 49 -10.66 9.94 -1.13
CA PRO A 49 -10.44 9.38 0.19
C PRO A 49 -10.09 7.89 0.09
N LEU A 50 -8.80 7.56 0.24
CA LEU A 50 -8.27 6.20 0.20
C LEU A 50 -7.53 5.83 1.48
N VAL A 51 -7.65 4.56 1.90
CA VAL A 51 -6.88 3.95 2.98
C VAL A 51 -6.23 2.67 2.47
N ALA A 52 -4.91 2.65 2.45
CA ALA A 52 -4.11 1.47 2.13
C ALA A 52 -3.54 0.87 3.42
N ILE A 53 -3.89 -0.38 3.71
CA ILE A 53 -3.36 -1.13 4.85
C ILE A 53 -2.34 -2.12 4.33
N THR A 54 -1.10 -2.05 4.81
CA THR A 54 -0.05 -2.97 4.41
C THR A 54 0.43 -3.82 5.58
N GLY A 55 0.73 -5.09 5.31
CA GLY A 55 1.55 -5.89 6.22
C GLY A 55 2.95 -5.29 6.30
N GLN A 56 3.59 -5.34 7.46
CA GLN A 56 5.00 -5.00 7.63
C GLN A 56 5.72 -6.13 8.39
N VAL A 57 7.00 -6.36 8.11
CA VAL A 57 7.79 -7.32 8.89
C VAL A 57 7.92 -6.83 10.34
N PRO A 58 7.97 -7.75 11.32
CA PRO A 58 8.21 -7.39 12.72
C PRO A 58 9.49 -6.55 12.87
N GLN A 59 9.47 -5.55 13.76
CA GLN A 59 10.59 -4.59 13.92
C GLN A 59 11.94 -5.27 14.22
N ASN A 60 11.93 -6.41 14.92
CA ASN A 60 13.12 -7.20 15.23
C ASN A 60 13.74 -7.88 13.99
N ALA A 61 12.94 -8.14 12.94
CA ALA A 61 13.39 -8.71 11.68
C ALA A 61 13.73 -7.62 10.65
N PHE A 62 13.08 -6.45 10.71
CA PHE A 62 13.35 -5.29 9.85
C PHE A 62 14.84 -4.86 9.90
N GLN A 63 15.41 -4.84 11.11
CA GLN A 63 16.82 -4.47 11.34
C GLN A 63 17.83 -5.56 10.94
N ARG A 64 17.40 -6.79 10.67
CA ARG A 64 18.32 -7.87 10.28
C ARG A 64 18.84 -7.70 8.85
N SER A 65 18.11 -6.94 8.02
CA SER A 65 18.45 -6.61 6.63
C SER A 65 19.24 -5.30 6.47
N ALA A 66 19.40 -4.50 7.53
CA ALA A 66 20.34 -3.39 7.54
C ALA A 66 21.74 -3.93 7.89
N PRO A 67 22.82 -3.56 7.18
CA PRO A 67 24.16 -3.97 7.58
C PRO A 67 24.39 -3.50 9.01
N ARG A 68 24.64 -4.44 9.93
CA ARG A 68 25.13 -4.10 11.27
C ARG A 68 26.42 -3.31 11.05
N SER A 69 26.36 -1.99 11.23
CA SER A 69 27.59 -1.21 11.37
C SER A 69 28.36 -1.87 12.52
N PRO A 70 29.60 -2.34 12.29
CA PRO A 70 30.39 -2.88 13.38
C PRO A 70 30.61 -1.74 14.38
N ALA A 71 30.00 -1.88 15.55
CA ALA A 71 30.38 -1.06 16.67
C ALA A 71 31.75 -1.55 17.15
N ALA A 72 32.71 -0.62 17.14
CA ALA A 72 34.09 -0.73 17.62
C ALA A 72 35.11 -1.38 16.66
#